data_AF-F3ACZ4-F1
#
_entry.id   AF-F3ACZ4-F1
#
_cell.length_a   1.000
_cell.length_b   1.000
_cell.length_c   1.000
_cell.angle_alpha   90.00
_cell.angle_beta   90.00
_cell.angle_gamma   90.00
#
_symmetry.space_group_name_H-M   'P 1'
#
loop_
_entity.id
_entity.type
_entity.pdbx_description
1 polymer ?
#
loop_
_entity_poly.entity_id
_entity_poly.type
_entity_poly.pdbx_seq_one_letter_code
_entity_poly.pdbx_strand_id
1 'polypeptide(L)'
;MAGIAHKHGLPLGGIIVDAGKFDWAVSGKYPAIAAPNPSYHGVSFVNAAGPAAFVTYIRAILLRDTGASISPFAAFLLLQGIETLSLRLERHAENTKKVVEFLKNHSQVEKVNHPSLPSHPDYFLYQKYFPNGGASIFTFDIKGGKEEAYRFIDHLQIFSLLANVADVKSLVIHPATTTHSQLSPEELEEQEIKSNTIRLSIGTENIIDIIERIMPVLSKNHYVEGVQGKGGGYRLTKEPKDYRIGDILRLTEGQLVPVACLECNAETCKRANICKTLPMWKEFHHMVNNYFDNITLSDLMKYGDKSKDFQ
;
A
#
# COMPACT_ATOMS: atom_id res chain seq x y z
N MET A 1 1.53 -8.54 21.33
CA MET A 1 1.21 -9.62 20.39
C MET A 1 1.10 -8.97 19.01
N ALA A 2 2.14 -9.05 18.19
CA ALA A 2 2.04 -8.58 16.80
C ALA A 2 1.54 -9.76 15.98
N GLY A 3 0.33 -9.67 15.43
CA GLY A 3 -0.18 -10.66 14.50
C GLY A 3 0.73 -10.67 13.28
N ILE A 4 1.52 -11.75 13.10
CA ILE A 4 2.24 -11.95 11.85
C ILE A 4 1.22 -12.59 10.93
N ALA A 5 0.42 -11.74 10.27
CA ALA A 5 -0.20 -12.18 9.04
C ALA A 5 0.95 -12.51 8.09
N HIS A 6 0.90 -13.69 7.47
CA HIS A 6 1.81 -14.20 6.44
C HIS A 6 2.07 -13.24 5.27
N LYS A 7 1.46 -12.05 5.26
CA LYS A 7 1.46 -11.03 4.22
C LYS A 7 1.08 -11.57 2.83
N HIS A 8 0.53 -12.78 2.76
CA HIS A 8 -0.20 -13.32 1.61
C HIS A 8 -1.64 -13.74 1.98
N GLY A 9 -2.14 -13.33 3.15
CA GLY A 9 -3.52 -13.60 3.59
C GLY A 9 -3.88 -15.06 3.89
N LEU A 10 -2.90 -15.96 4.12
CA LEU A 10 -3.13 -17.41 4.25
C LEU A 10 -3.25 -17.89 5.72
N PRO A 11 -2.17 -18.16 6.50
CA PRO A 11 -2.32 -18.57 7.89
C PRO A 11 -2.46 -17.38 8.85
N LEU A 12 -3.25 -17.58 9.90
CA LEU A 12 -3.25 -16.74 11.09
C LEU A 12 -2.14 -17.22 12.04
N GLY A 13 -1.37 -16.29 12.60
CA GLY A 13 -0.35 -16.60 13.59
C GLY A 13 0.05 -15.39 14.44
N GLY A 14 0.59 -15.69 15.62
CA GLY A 14 1.15 -14.70 16.54
C GLY A 14 2.46 -15.19 17.10
N ILE A 15 3.35 -14.25 17.43
CA ILE A 15 4.61 -14.53 18.10
C ILE A 15 4.77 -13.62 19.32
N ILE A 16 5.40 -14.17 20.36
CA ILE A 16 5.92 -13.40 21.49
C ILE A 16 7.44 -13.53 21.42
N VAL A 17 8.13 -12.38 21.38
CA VAL A 17 9.59 -12.31 21.39
C VAL A 17 10.00 -11.66 22.71
N ASP A 18 10.85 -12.33 23.46
CA ASP A 18 11.42 -11.83 24.70
C ASP A 18 12.88 -11.46 24.49
N ALA A 19 13.24 -10.24 24.88
CA ALA A 19 14.60 -9.75 24.79
C ALA A 19 15.51 -10.32 25.91
N GLY A 20 14.93 -10.89 26.97
CA GLY A 20 15.66 -11.43 28.11
C GLY A 20 16.40 -10.38 28.94
N LYS A 21 16.00 -9.10 28.85
CA LYS A 21 16.68 -7.97 29.50
C LYS A 21 15.98 -7.48 30.77
N PHE A 22 14.76 -7.94 31.04
CA PHE A 22 14.00 -7.49 32.21
C PHE A 22 14.28 -8.39 33.41
N ASP A 23 14.66 -7.80 34.54
CA ASP A 23 14.88 -8.53 35.79
C ASP A 23 13.55 -8.73 36.54
N TRP A 24 13.02 -9.94 36.38
CA TRP A 24 11.76 -10.36 36.99
C TRP A 24 11.85 -10.53 38.52
N ALA A 25 13.04 -10.82 39.06
CA ALA A 25 13.23 -11.02 40.50
C ALA A 25 13.23 -9.70 41.25
N VAL A 26 13.87 -8.66 40.70
CA VAL A 26 13.99 -7.35 41.36
C VAL A 26 12.69 -6.55 41.30
N SER A 27 11.87 -6.76 40.27
CA SER A 27 10.64 -5.99 40.06
C SER A 27 9.63 -6.07 41.22
N GLY A 28 9.51 -7.23 41.88
CA GLY A 28 8.51 -7.50 42.93
C GLY A 28 7.04 -7.50 42.44
N LYS A 29 6.75 -7.03 41.23
CA LYS A 29 5.39 -6.92 40.66
C LYS A 29 4.90 -8.18 39.97
N TYR A 30 5.78 -9.14 39.67
CA TYR A 30 5.47 -10.30 38.83
C TYR A 30 5.70 -11.64 39.55
N PRO A 31 5.01 -11.90 40.67
CA PRO A 31 5.21 -13.12 41.46
C PRO A 31 4.89 -14.39 40.68
N ALA A 32 3.98 -14.35 39.70
CA ALA A 32 3.66 -15.52 38.87
C ALA A 32 4.86 -16.09 38.08
N ILE A 33 5.86 -15.25 37.79
CA ILE A 33 7.08 -15.63 37.07
C ILE A 33 8.24 -15.83 38.05
N ALA A 34 8.38 -14.93 39.03
CA ALA A 34 9.53 -14.90 39.93
C ALA A 34 9.42 -15.84 41.14
N ALA A 35 8.22 -16.06 41.69
CA ALA A 35 8.02 -16.88 42.87
C ALA A 35 7.92 -18.39 42.51
N PRO A 36 8.14 -19.29 43.50
CA PRO A 36 7.84 -20.71 43.37
C PRO A 36 6.42 -20.97 42.86
N ASN A 37 6.29 -21.68 41.74
CA ASN A 37 5.00 -21.95 41.13
C ASN A 37 4.45 -23.33 41.56
N PRO A 38 3.32 -23.41 42.28
CA PRO A 38 2.79 -24.68 42.78
C PRO A 38 2.35 -25.63 41.66
N SER A 39 1.89 -25.09 40.52
CA SER A 39 1.48 -25.87 39.34
C SER A 39 2.65 -26.45 38.55
N TYR A 40 3.89 -26.17 38.97
CA TYR A 40 5.13 -26.64 38.35
C TYR A 40 6.14 -27.09 39.40
N HIS A 41 5.68 -27.88 40.39
CA HIS A 41 6.51 -28.49 41.44
C HIS A 41 7.31 -27.49 42.30
N GLY A 42 6.80 -26.28 42.49
CA GLY A 42 7.45 -25.24 43.29
C GLY A 42 8.64 -24.57 42.60
N VAL A 43 8.82 -24.76 41.29
CA VAL A 43 9.89 -24.13 40.53
C VAL A 43 9.62 -22.62 40.36
N SER A 44 10.66 -21.80 40.57
CA SER A 44 10.67 -20.41 40.09
C SER A 44 11.20 -20.38 38.65
N PHE A 45 10.45 -19.76 37.73
CA PHE A 45 10.86 -19.68 36.32
C PHE A 45 12.10 -18.81 36.14
N VAL A 46 12.31 -17.83 37.02
CA VAL A 46 13.56 -17.03 37.05
C VAL A 46 14.75 -17.91 37.40
N ASN A 47 14.63 -18.73 38.44
CA ASN A 47 15.72 -19.62 38.84
C ASN A 47 15.97 -20.73 37.81
N ALA A 48 14.92 -21.24 37.17
CA ALA A 48 15.04 -22.35 36.23
C ALA A 48 15.51 -21.94 34.83
N ALA A 49 15.09 -20.76 34.34
CA ALA A 49 15.31 -20.35 32.95
C ALA A 49 16.00 -18.98 32.80
N GLY A 50 16.31 -18.30 33.91
CA GLY A 50 17.07 -17.05 33.91
C GLY A 50 16.48 -16.00 32.95
N PRO A 51 17.27 -15.49 31.97
CA PRO A 51 16.78 -14.53 30.98
C PRO A 51 15.55 -15.00 30.17
N ALA A 52 15.31 -16.30 30.03
CA ALA A 52 14.17 -16.85 29.30
C ALA A 52 12.94 -17.11 30.19
N ALA A 53 12.94 -16.67 31.45
CA ALA A 53 11.88 -16.96 32.42
C ALA A 53 10.47 -16.66 31.91
N PHE A 54 10.28 -15.53 31.21
CA PHE A 54 8.97 -15.12 30.73
C PHE A 54 8.46 -16.01 29.59
N VAL A 55 9.28 -16.31 28.58
CA VAL A 55 8.88 -17.23 27.48
C VAL A 55 8.69 -18.65 27.98
N THR A 56 9.50 -19.11 28.94
CA THR A 56 9.30 -20.42 29.57
C THR A 56 8.00 -20.47 30.35
N TYR A 57 7.68 -19.43 31.13
CA TYR A 57 6.40 -19.32 31.83
C TYR A 57 5.22 -19.34 30.86
N ILE A 58 5.27 -18.55 29.78
CA ILE A 58 4.23 -18.53 28.75
C ILE A 58 4.00 -19.94 28.18
N ARG A 59 5.08 -20.66 27.84
CA ARG A 59 4.97 -21.98 27.22
C ARG A 59 4.51 -23.06 28.21
N ALA A 60 5.03 -23.02 29.44
CA ALA A 60 4.78 -24.04 30.46
C ALA A 60 3.41 -23.91 31.14
N ILE A 61 2.91 -22.67 31.27
CA ILE A 61 1.65 -22.38 31.95
C ILE A 61 0.60 -21.92 30.94
N LEU A 62 0.77 -20.74 30.33
CA LEU A 62 -0.29 -20.14 29.53
C LEU A 62 -0.65 -20.98 28.30
N LEU A 63 0.34 -21.41 27.51
CA LEU A 63 0.08 -22.22 26.32
C LEU A 63 -0.49 -23.60 26.68
N ARG A 64 0.05 -24.24 27.72
CA ARG A 64 -0.42 -25.54 28.21
C ARG A 64 -1.89 -25.47 28.66
N ASP A 65 -2.24 -24.44 29.40
CA ASP A 65 -3.54 -24.35 30.08
C ASP A 65 -4.62 -23.73 29.17
N THR A 66 -4.26 -22.81 28.26
CA THR A 66 -5.21 -22.15 27.34
C THR A 66 -5.27 -22.76 25.95
N GLY A 67 -4.27 -23.56 25.56
CA GLY A 67 -4.28 -24.31 24.31
C GLY A 67 -4.14 -23.50 23.03
N ALA A 68 -3.70 -22.23 23.10
CA ALA A 68 -3.48 -21.35 21.93
C ALA A 68 -2.23 -21.76 21.10
N SER A 69 -2.16 -23.03 20.71
CA SER A 69 -1.07 -23.62 19.93
C SER A 69 -1.24 -23.35 18.45
N ILE A 70 -0.14 -23.00 17.78
CA ILE A 70 -0.12 -22.83 16.33
C ILE A 70 -0.11 -24.18 15.62
N SER A 71 -0.82 -24.28 14.49
CA SER A 71 -0.72 -25.43 13.59
C SER A 71 0.70 -25.53 13.00
N PRO A 72 1.32 -26.72 12.94
CA PRO A 72 2.62 -26.89 12.29
C PRO A 72 2.63 -26.46 10.83
N PHE A 73 1.52 -26.67 10.11
CA PHE A 73 1.37 -26.22 8.73
C PHE A 73 1.29 -24.69 8.62
N ALA A 74 0.57 -24.04 9.54
CA ALA A 74 0.53 -22.58 9.61
C ALA A 74 1.91 -21.99 9.93
N ALA A 75 2.67 -22.62 10.83
CA ALA A 75 4.05 -22.25 11.14
C ALA A 75 4.98 -22.39 9.92
N PHE A 76 4.86 -23.49 9.17
CA PHE A 76 5.60 -23.69 7.92
C PHE A 76 5.32 -22.57 6.91
N LEU A 77 4.05 -22.23 6.67
CA LEU A 77 3.69 -21.14 5.78
C LEU A 77 4.29 -19.81 6.26
N LEU A 78 4.18 -19.48 7.56
CA LEU A 78 4.80 -18.27 8.12
C LEU A 78 6.31 -18.20 7.88
N LEU A 79 7.02 -19.33 7.99
CA LEU A 79 8.46 -19.40 7.67
C LEU A 79 8.71 -19.07 6.20
N GLN A 80 7.92 -19.63 5.27
CA GLN A 80 8.01 -19.29 3.84
C GLN A 80 7.77 -17.79 3.59
N GLY A 81 6.83 -17.18 4.31
CA GLY A 81 6.64 -15.73 4.28
C GLY A 81 7.89 -14.98 4.74
N ILE A 82 8.50 -15.38 5.86
CA ILE A 82 9.65 -14.66 6.46
C ILE A 82 10.84 -14.56 5.49
N GLU A 83 11.08 -15.58 4.66
CA GLU A 83 12.19 -15.60 3.68
C GLU A 83 12.21 -14.38 2.75
N THR A 84 11.04 -13.80 2.44
CA THR A 84 10.90 -12.64 1.55
C THR A 84 10.48 -11.36 2.28
N LEU A 85 10.53 -11.34 3.60
CA LEU A 85 9.97 -10.26 4.42
C LEU A 85 10.63 -8.90 4.15
N SER A 86 11.96 -8.85 4.04
CA SER A 86 12.69 -7.59 3.77
C SER A 86 12.30 -6.99 2.43
N LEU A 87 12.32 -7.79 1.36
CA LEU A 87 11.96 -7.37 0.00
C LEU A 87 10.54 -6.81 -0.06
N ARG A 88 9.59 -7.47 0.60
CA ARG A 88 8.20 -7.00 0.66
C ARG A 88 8.08 -5.71 1.46
N LEU A 89 8.77 -5.59 2.61
CA LEU A 89 8.77 -4.38 3.41
C LEU A 89 9.34 -3.17 2.66
N GLU A 90 10.42 -3.34 1.91
CA GLU A 90 10.99 -2.30 1.05
C GLU A 90 9.98 -1.83 0.01
N ARG A 91 9.35 -2.77 -0.72
CA ARG A 91 8.35 -2.42 -1.74
C ARG A 91 7.11 -1.75 -1.13
N HIS A 92 6.63 -2.23 0.01
CA HIS A 92 5.54 -1.57 0.74
C HIS A 92 5.90 -0.13 1.09
N ALA A 93 7.07 0.10 1.68
CA ALA A 93 7.52 1.44 2.07
C ALA A 93 7.67 2.37 0.86
N GLU A 94 8.26 1.89 -0.24
CA GLU A 94 8.42 2.63 -1.49
C GLU A 94 7.07 3.03 -2.08
N ASN A 95 6.15 2.06 -2.23
CA ASN A 95 4.82 2.30 -2.78
C ASN A 95 4.03 3.27 -1.90
N THR A 96 4.02 3.06 -0.58
CA THR A 96 3.33 3.94 0.37
C THR A 96 3.81 5.38 0.26
N LYS A 97 5.12 5.62 0.18
CA LYS A 97 5.65 6.98 0.04
C LYS A 97 5.10 7.68 -1.22
N LYS A 98 5.04 6.96 -2.34
CA LYS A 98 4.52 7.49 -3.62
C LYS A 98 3.02 7.75 -3.55
N VAL A 99 2.24 6.84 -2.94
CA VAL A 99 0.79 7.01 -2.76
C VAL A 99 0.47 8.17 -1.82
N VAL A 100 1.20 8.30 -0.70
CA VAL A 100 1.03 9.41 0.25
C VAL A 100 1.30 10.76 -0.43
N GLU A 101 2.39 10.86 -1.21
CA GLU A 101 2.70 12.09 -1.94
C GLU A 101 1.64 12.40 -3.01
N PHE A 102 1.13 11.39 -3.70
CA PHE A 102 0.04 11.55 -4.66
C PHE A 102 -1.24 12.08 -3.99
N LEU A 103 -1.69 11.43 -2.90
CA LEU A 103 -2.92 11.80 -2.19
C LEU A 103 -2.84 13.19 -1.55
N LYS A 104 -1.68 13.54 -0.97
CA LYS A 104 -1.46 14.84 -0.32
C LYS A 104 -1.68 16.00 -1.29
N ASN A 105 -1.30 15.84 -2.55
CA ASN A 105 -1.39 16.87 -3.57
C ASN A 105 -2.73 16.86 -4.34
N HIS A 106 -3.64 15.93 -4.01
CA HIS A 106 -4.89 15.75 -4.75
C HIS A 106 -6.03 16.63 -4.21
N SER A 107 -6.71 17.38 -5.09
CA SER A 107 -7.73 18.38 -4.71
C SER A 107 -8.95 17.81 -3.98
N GLN A 108 -9.34 16.57 -4.28
CA GLN A 108 -10.44 15.85 -3.61
C GLN A 108 -10.08 15.28 -2.22
N VAL A 109 -8.82 15.30 -1.81
CA VAL A 109 -8.39 14.84 -0.49
C VAL A 109 -8.37 16.03 0.49
N GLU A 110 -8.95 15.85 1.67
CA GLU A 110 -8.96 16.88 2.73
C GLU A 110 -7.68 16.81 3.57
N LYS A 111 -7.32 15.60 4.00
CA LYS A 111 -6.22 15.35 4.92
C LYS A 111 -5.67 13.96 4.67
N VAL A 112 -4.34 13.82 4.69
CA VAL A 112 -3.67 12.52 4.72
C VAL A 112 -3.07 12.34 6.12
N ASN A 113 -3.46 11.27 6.81
CA ASN A 113 -2.97 10.93 8.14
C ASN A 113 -1.84 9.89 8.01
N HIS A 114 -0.64 10.37 7.68
CA HIS A 114 0.54 9.52 7.58
C HIS A 114 1.73 10.16 8.32
N PRO A 115 2.47 9.42 9.16
CA PRO A 115 3.52 9.97 10.02
C PRO A 115 4.79 10.43 9.28
N SER A 116 4.93 10.12 7.99
CA SER A 116 6.00 10.69 7.15
C SER A 116 5.78 12.14 6.74
N LEU A 117 4.57 12.69 6.94
CA LEU A 117 4.26 14.06 6.55
C LEU A 117 4.73 15.03 7.63
N PRO A 118 5.38 16.16 7.28
CA PRO A 118 5.85 17.15 8.27
C PRO A 118 4.75 17.75 9.14
N SER A 119 3.50 17.74 8.66
CA SER A 119 2.32 18.21 9.40
C SER A 119 1.83 17.23 10.46
N HIS A 120 2.34 16.00 10.51
CA HIS A 120 1.89 14.98 11.45
C HIS A 120 2.57 15.16 12.82
N PRO A 121 1.84 15.04 13.95
CA PRO A 121 2.42 15.19 15.30
C PRO A 121 3.66 14.31 15.55
N ASP A 122 3.59 13.06 15.08
CA ASP A 122 4.66 12.07 15.25
C ASP A 122 5.77 12.12 14.18
N TYR A 123 5.86 13.16 13.36
CA TYR A 123 6.84 13.25 12.27
C TYR A 123 8.29 13.03 12.74
N PHE A 124 8.66 13.60 13.89
CA PHE A 124 10.00 13.42 14.46
C PHE A 124 10.24 11.98 14.95
N LEU A 125 9.22 11.32 15.51
CA LEU A 125 9.31 9.92 15.94
C LEU A 125 9.41 8.99 14.73
N TYR A 126 8.68 9.29 13.66
CA TYR A 126 8.77 8.55 12.40
C TYR A 126 10.18 8.59 11.83
N GLN A 127 10.79 9.77 11.73
CA GLN A 127 12.17 9.89 11.25
C GLN A 127 13.16 9.12 12.13
N LYS A 128 12.95 9.13 13.45
CA LYS A 128 13.84 8.45 14.40
C LYS A 128 13.73 6.92 14.32
N TYR A 129 12.51 6.39 14.25
CA TYR A 129 12.27 4.93 14.39
C TYR A 129 12.04 4.21 13.05
N PHE A 130 11.68 4.92 11.99
CA PHE A 130 11.45 4.38 10.64
C PHE A 130 12.34 5.06 9.59
N PRO A 131 13.68 5.08 9.76
CA PRO A 131 14.58 5.77 8.83
C PRO A 131 14.54 5.20 7.39
N ASN A 132 14.18 3.93 7.24
CA ASN A 132 14.06 3.23 5.96
C ASN A 132 12.61 3.24 5.41
N GLY A 133 11.73 4.06 5.98
CA GLY A 133 10.31 4.05 5.66
C GLY A 133 9.53 2.95 6.38
N GLY A 134 8.21 2.97 6.20
CA GLY A 134 7.26 2.12 6.91
C GLY A 134 5.88 2.77 6.96
N ALA A 135 5.02 2.27 7.85
CA ALA A 135 3.62 2.71 7.98
C ALA A 135 2.82 2.55 6.68
N SER A 136 2.90 1.37 6.04
CA SER A 136 2.15 1.08 4.81
C SER A 136 0.63 1.03 4.97
N ILE A 137 0.15 1.21 6.20
CA ILE A 137 -1.25 1.33 6.57
C ILE A 137 -1.44 2.75 7.10
N PHE A 138 -2.34 3.49 6.48
CA PHE A 138 -2.64 4.86 6.86
C PHE A 138 -4.06 5.23 6.46
N THR A 139 -4.52 6.39 6.94
CA THR A 139 -5.85 6.91 6.59
C THR A 139 -5.75 8.23 5.85
N PHE A 140 -6.80 8.55 5.11
CA PHE A 140 -6.99 9.87 4.54
C PHE A 140 -8.49 10.19 4.55
N ASP A 141 -8.80 11.48 4.58
CA ASP A 141 -10.18 11.99 4.56
C ASP A 141 -10.47 12.52 3.15
N ILE A 142 -11.60 12.12 2.58
CA ILE A 142 -12.04 12.57 1.25
C ILE A 142 -13.11 13.68 1.36
N LYS A 143 -13.08 14.65 0.45
CA LYS A 143 -14.15 15.66 0.35
C LYS A 143 -15.46 15.00 -0.07
N GLY A 144 -16.58 15.57 0.35
CA GLY A 144 -17.92 15.07 -0.03
C GLY A 144 -18.56 14.10 0.96
N GLY A 145 -17.91 13.84 2.10
CA GLY A 145 -18.52 13.10 3.20
C GLY A 145 -18.61 11.59 2.95
N LYS A 146 -19.50 10.95 3.72
CA LYS A 146 -19.69 9.48 3.73
C LYS A 146 -20.03 8.88 2.37
N GLU A 147 -20.95 9.49 1.64
CA GLU A 147 -21.41 8.97 0.35
C GLU A 147 -20.27 8.98 -0.70
N GLU A 148 -19.42 10.00 -0.68
CA GLU A 148 -18.25 10.04 -1.56
C GLU A 148 -17.19 9.02 -1.13
N ALA A 149 -16.99 8.81 0.18
CA ALA A 149 -16.11 7.77 0.67
C ALA A 149 -16.58 6.36 0.23
N TYR A 150 -17.88 6.10 0.28
CA TYR A 150 -18.47 4.84 -0.19
C TYR A 150 -18.28 4.68 -1.69
N ARG A 151 -18.62 5.71 -2.47
CA ARG A 151 -18.43 5.69 -3.92
C ARG A 151 -16.96 5.45 -4.27
N PHE A 152 -16.03 6.10 -3.57
CA PHE A 152 -14.61 5.92 -3.79
C PHE A 152 -14.21 4.44 -3.59
N ILE A 153 -14.62 3.84 -2.48
CA ILE A 153 -14.31 2.45 -2.15
C ILE A 153 -14.90 1.48 -3.17
N ASP A 154 -16.17 1.66 -3.55
CA ASP A 154 -16.88 0.77 -4.47
C ASP A 154 -16.27 0.77 -5.88
N HIS A 155 -15.61 1.86 -6.28
CA HIS A 155 -15.00 2.01 -7.60
C HIS A 155 -13.48 1.76 -7.60
N LEU A 156 -12.88 1.49 -6.45
CA LEU A 156 -11.44 1.28 -6.33
C LEU A 156 -11.06 -0.15 -6.74
N GLN A 157 -10.85 -0.34 -8.05
CA GLN A 157 -10.40 -1.62 -8.61
C GLN A 157 -8.97 -1.95 -8.14
N ILE A 158 -8.58 -3.23 -8.11
CA ILE A 158 -7.33 -3.79 -7.55
C ILE A 158 -7.29 -3.83 -6.01
N PHE A 159 -7.83 -2.81 -5.35
CA PHE A 159 -7.92 -2.83 -3.89
C PHE A 159 -8.98 -3.83 -3.44
N SER A 160 -8.61 -4.74 -2.54
CA SER A 160 -9.59 -5.66 -1.95
C SER A 160 -10.27 -4.99 -0.74
N LEU A 161 -11.59 -5.00 -0.71
CA LEU A 161 -12.39 -4.51 0.43
C LEU A 161 -12.39 -5.55 1.55
N LEU A 162 -11.35 -5.53 2.39
CA LEU A 162 -11.14 -6.52 3.45
C LEU A 162 -10.58 -5.86 4.72
N ALA A 163 -10.86 -6.46 5.87
CA ALA A 163 -10.48 -5.89 7.18
C ALA A 163 -9.03 -6.18 7.61
N ASN A 164 -8.37 -7.16 6.99
CA ASN A 164 -6.96 -7.46 7.25
C ASN A 164 -6.05 -6.31 6.76
N VAL A 165 -4.77 -6.37 7.13
CA VAL A 165 -3.77 -5.35 6.80
C VAL A 165 -2.43 -6.01 6.46
N ALA A 166 -1.58 -5.25 5.77
CA ALA A 166 -0.21 -5.66 5.40
C ALA A 166 -0.16 -6.98 4.59
N ASP A 167 -1.13 -7.19 3.70
CA ASP A 167 -1.06 -8.21 2.65
C ASP A 167 -0.23 -7.68 1.47
N VAL A 168 0.30 -8.58 0.62
CA VAL A 168 0.92 -8.20 -0.66
C VAL A 168 -0.08 -7.51 -1.59
N LYS A 169 -1.37 -7.77 -1.39
CA LYS A 169 -2.45 -7.06 -2.08
C LYS A 169 -2.77 -5.76 -1.37
N SER A 170 -3.01 -4.71 -2.13
CA SER A 170 -3.53 -3.45 -1.66
C SER A 170 -4.96 -3.63 -1.15
N LEU A 171 -5.26 -3.08 0.02
CA LEU A 171 -6.55 -3.22 0.70
C LEU A 171 -7.13 -1.85 1.04
N VAL A 172 -8.44 -1.73 0.96
CA VAL A 172 -9.19 -0.52 1.32
C VAL A 172 -10.30 -0.89 2.29
N ILE A 173 -10.60 0.01 3.23
CA ILE A 173 -11.75 -0.16 4.11
C ILE A 173 -12.25 1.19 4.65
N HIS A 174 -13.55 1.28 4.92
CA HIS A 174 -14.17 2.42 5.61
C HIS A 174 -14.25 2.15 7.11
N PRO A 175 -13.39 2.73 7.98
CA PRO A 175 -13.26 2.32 9.36
C PRO A 175 -14.54 2.49 10.19
N ALA A 176 -15.22 3.64 10.05
CA ALA A 176 -16.37 4.00 10.89
C ALA A 176 -17.57 3.05 10.75
N THR A 177 -17.76 2.40 9.60
CA THR A 177 -18.87 1.44 9.40
C THR A 177 -18.42 -0.02 9.36
N THR A 178 -17.15 -0.29 9.64
CA THR A 178 -16.62 -1.66 9.62
C THR A 178 -15.81 -1.95 10.89
N THR A 179 -14.49 -1.73 10.86
CA THR A 179 -13.55 -2.08 11.93
C THR A 179 -13.83 -1.38 13.25
N HIS A 180 -14.39 -0.18 13.21
CA HIS A 180 -14.74 0.63 14.38
C HIS A 180 -16.26 0.84 14.50
N SER A 181 -17.05 -0.02 13.84
CA SER A 181 -18.52 0.04 13.86
C SER A 181 -19.15 -0.16 15.25
N GLN A 182 -18.40 -0.69 16.20
CA GLN A 182 -18.84 -0.88 17.58
C GLN A 182 -18.60 0.35 18.47
N LEU A 183 -17.88 1.36 17.98
CA LEU A 183 -17.62 2.59 18.72
C LEU A 183 -18.81 3.54 18.65
N SER A 184 -19.01 4.31 19.72
CA SER A 184 -19.94 5.43 19.73
C SER A 184 -19.46 6.59 18.84
N PRO A 185 -20.34 7.52 18.43
CA PRO A 185 -19.92 8.70 17.69
C PRO A 185 -18.88 9.56 18.43
N GLU A 186 -18.94 9.61 19.76
CA GLU A 186 -18.00 10.36 20.61
C GLU A 186 -16.62 9.69 20.60
N GLU A 187 -16.57 8.36 20.73
CA GLU A 187 -15.33 7.58 20.68
C GLU A 187 -14.67 7.63 19.29
N LEU A 188 -15.46 7.69 18.22
CA LEU A 188 -14.95 7.88 16.86
C LEU A 188 -14.29 9.24 16.69
N GLU A 189 -14.91 10.30 17.22
CA GLU A 189 -14.37 11.67 17.17
C GLU A 189 -13.07 11.77 17.97
N GLU A 190 -12.99 11.15 19.15
CA GLU A 190 -11.77 11.09 19.97
C GLU A 190 -10.60 10.43 19.24
N GLN A 191 -10.88 9.48 18.33
CA GLN A 191 -9.88 8.80 17.50
C GLN A 191 -9.63 9.49 16.15
N GLU A 192 -10.24 10.66 15.93
CA GLU A 192 -10.26 11.38 14.65
C GLU A 192 -10.77 10.53 13.46
N ILE A 193 -11.66 9.57 13.71
CA ILE A 193 -12.28 8.72 12.68
C ILE A 193 -13.58 9.36 12.23
N LYS A 194 -13.55 10.01 11.08
CA LYS A 194 -14.72 10.65 10.49
C LYS A 194 -15.47 9.70 9.56
N SER A 195 -16.69 10.11 9.21
CA SER A 195 -17.52 9.39 8.24
C SER A 195 -16.99 9.42 6.81
N ASN A 196 -15.99 10.26 6.51
CA ASN A 196 -15.28 10.32 5.23
C ASN A 196 -13.86 9.75 5.28
N THR A 197 -13.47 9.14 6.40
CA THR A 197 -12.14 8.56 6.58
C THR A 197 -12.06 7.22 5.86
N ILE A 198 -11.02 7.05 5.04
CA ILE A 198 -10.71 5.81 4.32
C ILE A 198 -9.36 5.31 4.79
N ARG A 199 -9.27 4.01 5.10
CA ARG A 199 -7.99 3.36 5.44
C ARG A 199 -7.48 2.58 4.23
N LEU A 200 -6.23 2.84 3.87
CA LEU A 200 -5.50 2.06 2.88
C LEU A 200 -4.43 1.22 3.55
N SER A 201 -4.26 -0.01 3.06
CA SER A 201 -3.08 -0.84 3.29
C SER A 201 -2.43 -1.05 1.93
N ILE A 202 -1.31 -0.40 1.67
CA ILE A 202 -0.65 -0.44 0.37
C ILE A 202 0.12 -1.74 0.23
N GLY A 203 -0.13 -2.46 -0.87
CA GLY A 203 0.48 -3.72 -1.23
C GLY A 203 1.82 -3.57 -1.97
N THR A 204 2.21 -4.64 -2.67
CA THR A 204 3.46 -4.72 -3.43
C THR A 204 3.24 -4.69 -4.94
N GLU A 205 2.05 -4.33 -5.41
CA GLU A 205 1.76 -4.18 -6.83
C GLU A 205 2.64 -3.10 -7.49
N ASN A 206 2.59 -3.02 -8.82
CA ASN A 206 3.21 -1.91 -9.54
C ASN A 206 2.57 -0.60 -9.07
N ILE A 207 3.41 0.37 -8.70
CA ILE A 207 2.94 1.66 -8.21
C ILE A 207 2.09 2.41 -9.25
N ILE A 208 2.41 2.27 -10.54
CA ILE A 208 1.66 2.91 -11.62
C ILE A 208 0.22 2.39 -11.59
N ASP A 209 0.04 1.06 -11.53
CA ASP A 209 -1.28 0.45 -11.42
C ASP A 209 -2.04 0.96 -10.18
N ILE A 210 -1.38 1.04 -9.02
CA ILE A 210 -2.01 1.55 -7.79
C ILE A 210 -2.51 2.99 -7.99
N ILE A 211 -1.66 3.89 -8.51
CA ILE A 211 -2.00 5.29 -8.74
C ILE A 211 -3.09 5.40 -9.82
N GLU A 212 -3.01 4.63 -10.89
CA GLU A 212 -4.01 4.58 -11.96
C GLU A 212 -5.36 4.06 -11.50
N ARG A 213 -5.45 3.32 -10.39
CA ARG A 213 -6.76 2.95 -9.82
C ARG A 213 -7.30 4.02 -8.90
N ILE A 214 -6.45 4.72 -8.16
CA ILE A 214 -6.88 5.81 -7.28
C ILE A 214 -7.27 7.06 -8.11
N MET A 215 -6.46 7.42 -9.11
CA MET A 215 -6.57 8.67 -9.85
C MET A 215 -7.93 8.85 -10.55
N PRO A 216 -8.46 7.91 -11.36
CA PRO A 216 -9.73 8.08 -12.05
C PRO A 216 -10.92 8.19 -11.09
N VAL A 217 -10.86 7.51 -9.94
CA VAL A 217 -11.87 7.59 -8.89
C VAL A 217 -11.83 8.97 -8.25
N LEU A 218 -10.63 9.52 -8.00
CA LEU A 218 -10.45 10.88 -7.52
C LEU A 218 -10.56 11.97 -8.61
N SER A 219 -10.66 11.64 -9.90
CA SER A 219 -10.64 12.65 -10.99
C SER A 219 -11.96 12.78 -11.77
N LYS A 220 -12.97 11.94 -11.52
CA LYS A 220 -14.32 12.14 -12.09
C LYS A 220 -15.16 12.93 -11.09
N ASN A 221 -15.67 14.14 -11.38
CA ASN A 221 -16.59 14.60 -12.44
C ASN A 221 -16.16 14.53 -13.93
N HIS A 222 -16.68 13.53 -14.67
CA HIS A 222 -16.86 13.46 -16.14
C HIS A 222 -15.65 13.29 -17.09
N TYR A 223 -15.05 12.09 -17.16
CA TYR A 223 -14.18 11.74 -18.32
C TYR A 223 -14.44 10.40 -19.03
N VAL A 224 -15.29 9.48 -18.53
CA VAL A 224 -15.77 8.29 -19.27
C VAL A 224 -17.10 7.81 -18.67
N GLU A 225 -18.12 7.55 -19.49
CA GLU A 225 -19.37 6.89 -19.07
C GLU A 225 -19.28 5.38 -19.31
N GLY A 226 -19.42 4.61 -18.24
CA GLY A 226 -19.57 3.16 -18.30
C GLY A 226 -21.05 2.80 -18.30
N VAL A 227 -21.51 2.08 -19.32
CA VAL A 227 -22.88 1.53 -19.35
C VAL A 227 -22.79 0.03 -19.07
N GLN A 228 -23.41 -0.42 -17.97
CA GLN A 228 -23.54 -1.85 -17.67
C GLN A 228 -24.71 -2.47 -18.44
N GLY A 229 -24.50 -3.64 -19.07
CA GLY A 229 -25.53 -4.39 -19.80
C GLY A 229 -24.96 -5.38 -20.81
N LYS A 230 -25.83 -6.09 -21.55
CA LYS A 230 -25.48 -7.16 -22.51
C LYS A 230 -24.64 -6.71 -23.74
N GLY A 231 -24.34 -5.41 -23.83
CA GLY A 231 -23.36 -4.80 -24.75
C GLY A 231 -22.41 -3.83 -24.03
N GLY A 232 -22.06 -4.12 -22.77
CA GLY A 232 -21.27 -3.26 -21.89
C GLY A 232 -19.82 -3.12 -22.34
N GLY A 233 -19.28 -1.92 -22.11
CA GLY A 233 -17.92 -1.50 -22.46
C GLY A 233 -17.68 -0.02 -22.13
N TYR A 234 -16.47 0.46 -22.39
CA TYR A 234 -16.13 1.87 -22.25
C TYR A 234 -16.37 2.58 -23.59
N ARG A 235 -17.14 3.67 -23.59
CA ARG A 235 -17.30 4.52 -24.79
C ARG A 235 -16.36 5.71 -24.70
N LEU A 236 -15.69 6.00 -25.81
CA LEU A 236 -14.89 7.22 -25.97
C LEU A 236 -15.80 8.44 -25.80
N THR A 237 -15.32 9.45 -25.08
CA THR A 237 -16.04 10.69 -24.81
C THR A 237 -15.99 11.70 -25.95
N LYS A 238 -15.09 11.49 -26.91
CA LYS A 238 -14.99 12.23 -28.17
C LYS A 238 -15.01 11.23 -29.33
N GLU A 239 -15.08 11.71 -30.57
CA GLU A 239 -14.94 10.82 -31.71
C GLU A 239 -13.50 10.29 -31.81
N PRO A 240 -13.27 9.05 -32.29
CA PRO A 240 -11.92 8.50 -32.45
C PRO A 240 -10.94 9.39 -33.24
N LYS A 241 -11.44 10.27 -34.11
CA LYS A 241 -10.64 11.24 -34.88
C LYS A 241 -10.02 12.34 -34.00
N ASP A 242 -10.59 12.58 -32.82
CA ASP A 242 -10.20 13.65 -31.90
C ASP A 242 -9.16 13.19 -30.86
N TYR A 243 -8.78 11.91 -30.87
CA TYR A 243 -7.71 11.37 -30.03
C TYR A 243 -6.44 11.18 -30.86
N ARG A 244 -5.37 11.91 -30.52
CA ARG A 244 -4.05 11.65 -31.10
C ARG A 244 -3.36 10.50 -30.38
N ILE A 245 -2.63 9.68 -31.12
CA ILE A 245 -1.87 8.57 -30.55
C ILE A 245 -0.74 9.07 -29.66
N GLY A 246 -0.10 10.19 -30.04
CA GLY A 246 0.90 10.83 -29.20
C GLY A 246 0.37 11.26 -27.83
N ASP A 247 -0.88 11.71 -27.74
CA ASP A 247 -1.53 12.05 -26.48
C ASP A 247 -1.81 10.79 -25.64
N ILE A 248 -2.33 9.73 -26.27
CA ILE A 248 -2.63 8.46 -25.59
C ILE A 248 -1.33 7.85 -25.04
N LEU A 249 -0.29 7.74 -25.86
CA LEU A 249 0.99 7.16 -25.46
C LEU A 249 1.65 7.97 -24.33
N ARG A 250 1.53 9.30 -24.35
CA ARG A 250 2.01 10.14 -23.25
C ARG A 250 1.25 9.95 -21.95
N LEU A 251 -0.05 9.66 -22.04
CA LEU A 251 -0.88 9.38 -20.88
C LEU A 251 -0.59 7.99 -20.29
N THR A 252 -0.28 6.99 -21.11
CA THR A 252 -0.08 5.60 -20.66
C THR A 252 1.38 5.26 -20.34
N GLU A 253 2.33 5.71 -21.17
CA GLU A 253 3.75 5.33 -21.09
C GLU A 253 4.64 6.51 -20.63
N GLY A 254 4.09 7.72 -20.50
CA GLY A 254 4.83 8.93 -20.18
C GLY A 254 5.53 9.56 -21.39
N GLN A 255 6.55 10.40 -21.14
CA GLN A 255 7.26 11.13 -22.21
C GLN A 255 7.89 10.17 -23.23
N LEU A 256 7.57 10.34 -24.51
CA LEU A 256 8.14 9.57 -25.62
C LEU A 256 9.57 10.04 -25.95
N VAL A 257 10.50 9.71 -25.06
CA VAL A 257 11.91 10.04 -25.18
C VAL A 257 12.72 8.82 -25.61
N PRO A 258 13.49 8.90 -26.70
CA PRO A 258 14.30 7.78 -27.17
C PRO A 258 15.52 7.51 -26.28
N VAL A 259 15.92 8.52 -25.49
CA VAL A 259 17.05 8.46 -24.57
C VAL A 259 16.74 9.28 -23.31
N ALA A 260 17.14 8.78 -22.15
CA ALA A 260 16.86 9.39 -20.84
C ALA A 260 17.37 10.85 -20.71
N CYS A 261 18.37 11.26 -21.50
CA CYS A 261 18.91 12.62 -21.45
C CYS A 261 17.97 13.70 -22.04
N LEU A 262 16.82 13.31 -22.62
CA LEU A 262 15.80 14.22 -23.14
C LEU A 262 14.56 14.31 -22.26
N GLU A 263 14.54 13.66 -21.09
CA GLU A 263 13.43 13.77 -20.14
C GLU A 263 13.39 15.15 -19.47
N CYS A 264 12.19 15.67 -19.18
CA CYS A 264 11.98 16.99 -18.56
C CYS A 264 12.60 17.15 -17.15
N ASN A 265 13.17 16.08 -16.57
CA ASN A 265 13.85 16.08 -15.28
C ASN A 265 15.36 15.71 -15.39
N ALA A 266 15.90 15.61 -16.60
CA ALA A 266 17.28 15.20 -16.86
C ALA A 266 18.28 16.37 -16.73
N GLU A 267 18.30 17.08 -15.60
CA GLU A 267 19.41 18.01 -15.25
C GLU A 267 20.74 17.27 -14.95
N THR A 268 20.78 15.95 -15.08
CA THR A 268 21.85 15.10 -14.54
C THR A 268 23.04 14.88 -15.46
N CYS A 269 22.97 15.23 -16.76
CA CYS A 269 24.09 14.98 -17.68
C CYS A 269 25.08 16.15 -17.71
N LYS A 270 26.16 16.05 -16.92
CA LYS A 270 27.31 16.99 -16.92
C LYS A 270 27.96 17.19 -18.30
N ARG A 271 27.68 16.30 -19.26
CA ARG A 271 28.24 16.32 -20.62
C ARG A 271 27.27 16.85 -21.67
N ALA A 272 26.08 17.33 -21.30
CA ALA A 272 25.06 17.79 -22.25
C ALA A 272 25.61 18.84 -23.24
N ASN A 273 26.41 19.80 -22.75
CA ASN A 273 26.99 20.87 -23.57
C ASN A 273 28.15 20.43 -24.48
N ILE A 274 28.69 19.21 -24.29
CA ILE A 274 29.81 18.66 -25.08
C ILE A 274 29.41 17.38 -25.83
N CYS A 275 28.14 16.96 -25.72
CA CYS A 275 27.65 15.72 -26.32
C CYS A 275 27.39 15.91 -27.82
N LYS A 276 28.30 15.40 -28.66
CA LYS A 276 28.20 15.52 -30.12
C LYS A 276 26.98 14.82 -30.72
N THR A 277 26.39 13.84 -30.02
CA THR A 277 25.21 13.09 -30.49
C THR A 277 23.89 13.69 -30.02
N LEU A 278 23.91 14.67 -29.11
CA LEU A 278 22.69 15.27 -28.57
C LEU A 278 21.79 15.93 -29.64
N PRO A 279 22.31 16.65 -30.65
CA PRO A 279 21.47 17.20 -31.72
C PRO A 279 20.70 16.12 -32.49
N MET A 280 21.38 15.03 -32.84
CA MET A 280 20.78 13.87 -33.52
C MET A 280 19.65 13.26 -32.66
N TRP A 281 19.86 13.10 -31.36
CA TRP A 281 18.82 12.57 -30.47
C TRP A 281 17.62 13.50 -30.32
N LYS A 282 17.82 14.83 -30.29
CA LYS A 282 16.73 15.80 -30.29
C LYS A 282 15.91 15.75 -31.59
N GLU A 283 16.59 15.63 -32.72
CA GLU A 283 15.93 15.49 -34.03
C GLU A 283 15.10 14.20 -34.10
N PHE A 284 15.68 13.07 -33.65
CA PHE A 284 14.96 11.80 -33.59
C PHE A 284 13.75 11.88 -32.65
N HIS A 285 13.89 12.49 -31.47
CA HIS A 285 12.79 12.73 -30.56
C HIS A 285 11.67 13.56 -31.20
N HIS A 286 11.99 14.66 -31.91
CA HIS A 286 10.99 15.43 -32.64
C HIS A 286 10.30 14.60 -33.73
N MET A 287 11.05 13.80 -34.48
CA MET A 287 10.49 12.94 -35.53
C MET A 287 9.49 11.92 -34.96
N VAL A 288 9.87 11.24 -33.87
CA VAL A 288 9.01 10.25 -33.20
C VAL A 288 7.75 10.90 -32.65
N ASN A 289 7.87 12.04 -31.97
CA ASN A 289 6.71 12.72 -31.39
C ASN A 289 5.78 13.26 -32.48
N ASN A 290 6.31 13.93 -33.50
CA ASN A 290 5.51 14.42 -34.63
C ASN A 290 4.81 13.28 -35.37
N TYR A 291 5.43 12.11 -35.50
CA TYR A 291 4.79 10.96 -36.12
C TYR A 291 3.54 10.53 -35.34
N PHE A 292 3.66 10.32 -34.03
CA PHE A 292 2.53 9.90 -33.20
C PHE A 292 1.47 10.97 -33.00
N ASP A 293 1.84 12.25 -32.99
CA ASP A 293 0.91 13.39 -32.87
C ASP A 293 0.04 13.57 -34.11
N ASN A 294 0.51 13.10 -35.26
CA ASN A 294 -0.26 13.17 -36.51
C ASN A 294 -1.19 11.97 -36.72
N ILE A 295 -1.04 10.88 -35.96
CA ILE A 295 -1.91 9.71 -36.05
C ILE A 295 -3.09 9.87 -35.10
N THR A 296 -4.31 9.64 -35.59
CA THR A 296 -5.50 9.58 -34.75
C THR A 296 -5.87 8.15 -34.39
N LEU A 297 -6.68 7.96 -33.34
CA LEU A 297 -7.25 6.66 -33.01
C LEU A 297 -8.13 6.13 -34.16
N SER A 298 -8.80 7.02 -34.90
CA SER A 298 -9.52 6.64 -36.13
C SER A 298 -8.59 6.05 -37.20
N ASP A 299 -7.38 6.58 -37.35
CA ASP A 299 -6.43 6.08 -38.33
C ASP A 299 -5.90 4.69 -37.94
N LEU A 300 -5.63 4.45 -36.66
CA LEU A 300 -5.28 3.11 -36.16
C LEU A 300 -6.39 2.08 -36.38
N MET A 301 -7.65 2.46 -36.18
CA MET A 301 -8.79 1.56 -36.40
C MET A 301 -8.87 1.09 -37.87
N LYS A 302 -8.50 1.94 -38.84
CA LYS A 302 -8.46 1.57 -40.26
C LYS A 302 -7.38 0.54 -40.58
N TYR A 303 -6.30 0.47 -39.81
CA TYR A 303 -5.26 -0.57 -39.99
C TYR A 303 -5.77 -1.95 -39.52
N GLY A 304 -6.60 -1.99 -38.48
CA GLY A 304 -7.20 -3.24 -37.97
C GLY A 304 -8.17 -3.89 -38.96
N ASP A 305 -8.93 -3.12 -39.72
CA ASP A 305 -9.84 -3.69 -40.73
C ASP A 305 -9.10 -4.29 -41.94
N LYS A 306 -7.92 -3.76 -42.31
CA LYS A 306 -7.08 -4.36 -43.37
C LYS A 306 -6.47 -5.72 -43.00
N SER A 307 -6.38 -6.07 -41.71
CA SER A 307 -5.93 -7.40 -41.29
C SER A 307 -6.97 -8.50 -41.50
N LYS A 308 -8.23 -8.16 -41.81
CA LYS A 308 -9.26 -9.14 -42.16
C LYS A 308 -9.21 -9.60 -43.63
N ASP A 309 -8.45 -8.90 -44.47
CA ASP A 309 -8.24 -9.26 -45.88
C ASP A 309 -7.08 -10.27 -46.09
N PHE A 310 -6.45 -10.74 -45.01
CA PHE A 310 -5.35 -11.72 -45.02
C PHE A 310 -5.74 -13.11 -44.46
N GLN A 311 -7.03 -13.48 -44.48
CA GLN A 311 -7.49 -14.86 -44.27
C GLN A 311 -7.92 -15.51 -45.58
#